data_AF-A0A4R7FHG9-F1
#
_entry.id   AF-A0A4R7FHG9-F1
#
_cell.length_a   1.000
_cell.length_b   1.000
_cell.length_c   1.000
_cell.angle_alpha   90.00
_cell.angle_beta   90.00
_cell.angle_gamma   90.00
#
_symmetry.space_group_name_H-M   'P 1'
#
loop_
_entity.id
_entity.type
_entity.pdbx_description
1 polymer ?
#
loop_
_entity_poly.entity_id
_entity_poly.type
_entity_poly.pdbx_seq_one_letter_code
_entity_poly.pdbx_strand_id
1 'polypeptide(L)'
;MREVLALSQAEMQRLDIAMRADLAPGLPLALADPVQVQQVIANLVLNAMEATALVDVARRTILVESLQLQDKLVFRVSDGGPGLPAGAQEQVFEPFWTTKHEGIGVGLSISRSIVEANGGHIWAEAQPSHGAVFAFSVPAAPEEGEA
;
A
#
# COMPACT_ATOMS: atom_id res chain seq x y z
N MET A 1 6.09 -10.75 -1.02
CA MET A 1 5.52 -9.88 0.05
C MET A 1 6.35 -9.91 1.33
N ARG A 2 6.61 -11.07 1.98
CA ARG A 2 7.42 -11.10 3.21
C ARG A 2 8.83 -10.51 3.05
N GLU A 3 9.47 -10.73 1.90
CA GLU A 3 10.81 -10.18 1.60
C GLU A 3 10.84 -8.65 1.54
N VAL A 4 9.82 -8.02 0.92
CA VAL A 4 9.68 -6.56 0.85
C VAL A 4 9.53 -5.95 2.26
N LEU A 5 8.75 -6.61 3.12
CA LEU A 5 8.59 -6.19 4.52
C LEU A 5 9.87 -6.39 5.33
N ALA A 6 10.61 -7.47 5.07
CA ALA A 6 11.86 -7.77 5.76
C ALA A 6 12.97 -6.75 5.46
N LEU A 7 13.08 -6.30 4.20
CA LEU A 7 14.05 -5.27 3.79
C LEU A 7 13.81 -3.92 4.47
N SER A 8 12.58 -3.67 4.91
CA SER A 8 12.20 -2.41 5.54
C SER A 8 12.39 -2.41 7.07
N GLN A 9 12.70 -3.55 7.69
CA GLN A 9 12.80 -3.68 9.15
C GLN A 9 13.88 -2.80 9.79
N ALA A 10 15.05 -2.70 9.17
CA ALA A 10 16.15 -1.91 9.72
C ALA A 10 15.80 -0.42 9.78
N GLU A 11 15.18 0.11 8.72
CA GLU A 11 14.73 1.50 8.67
C GLU A 11 13.53 1.76 9.60
N MET A 12 12.61 0.80 9.73
CA MET A 12 11.50 0.90 10.69
C MET A 12 11.98 0.94 12.14
N GLN A 13 12.98 0.12 12.48
CA GLN A 13 13.62 0.16 13.79
C GLN A 13 14.31 1.51 14.02
N ARG A 14 15.03 2.03 13.02
CA ARG A 14 15.68 3.34 13.08
C ARG A 14 14.68 4.49 13.29
N LEU A 15 13.46 4.36 12.77
CA LEU A 15 12.42 5.38 12.82
C LEU A 15 11.36 5.14 13.92
N ASP A 16 11.54 4.13 14.78
CA ASP A 16 10.57 3.72 15.81
C ASP A 16 9.15 3.48 15.23
N ILE A 17 9.06 2.82 14.08
CA ILE A 17 7.79 2.49 13.42
C ILE A 17 7.40 1.05 13.77
N ALA A 18 6.24 0.90 14.41
CA ALA A 18 5.62 -0.39 14.64
C ALA A 18 4.88 -0.87 13.38
N MET A 19 5.41 -1.91 12.72
CA MET A 19 4.77 -2.53 11.56
C MET A 19 4.08 -3.85 11.93
N ARG A 20 2.84 -4.03 11.46
CA ARG A 20 2.11 -5.30 11.50
C ARG A 20 1.73 -5.74 10.09
N ALA A 21 1.75 -7.05 9.84
CA ALA A 21 1.24 -7.65 8.62
C ALA A 21 0.09 -8.60 8.96
N ASP A 22 -1.08 -8.36 8.39
CA ASP A 22 -2.29 -9.16 8.53
C ASP A 22 -2.65 -9.76 7.18
N LEU A 23 -1.94 -10.84 6.83
CA LEU A 23 -1.99 -11.43 5.50
C LEU A 23 -2.89 -12.65 5.56
N ALA A 24 -4.08 -12.57 4.95
CA ALA A 24 -5.01 -13.68 4.94
C ALA A 24 -4.33 -14.96 4.40
N PRO A 25 -4.41 -16.09 5.12
CA PRO A 25 -3.88 -17.35 4.65
C PRO A 25 -4.77 -17.92 3.53
N GLY A 26 -4.18 -18.74 2.65
CA GLY A 26 -4.94 -19.47 1.64
C GLY A 26 -5.57 -18.62 0.53
N LEU A 27 -5.08 -17.40 0.31
CA LEU A 27 -5.54 -16.57 -0.81
C LEU A 27 -5.26 -17.25 -2.16
N PRO A 28 -6.16 -17.13 -3.14
CA PRO A 28 -5.93 -17.61 -4.50
C PRO A 28 -4.73 -16.88 -5.14
N LEU A 29 -4.26 -17.40 -6.27
CA LEU A 29 -3.19 -16.74 -7.03
C LEU A 29 -3.68 -15.40 -7.58
N ALA A 30 -2.84 -14.37 -7.53
CA ALA A 30 -3.09 -13.13 -8.26
C ALA A 30 -2.91 -13.39 -9.76
N LEU A 31 -3.85 -12.96 -10.59
CA LEU A 31 -3.67 -12.91 -12.05
C LEU A 31 -2.93 -11.62 -12.43
N ALA A 32 -1.71 -11.48 -11.89
CA ALA A 32 -0.85 -10.34 -12.06
C ALA A 32 0.62 -10.77 -11.99
N ASP A 33 1.53 -9.96 -12.53
CA ASP A 33 2.96 -10.21 -12.38
C ASP A 33 3.37 -10.05 -10.89
N PRO A 34 3.88 -11.10 -10.24
CA PRO A 34 4.21 -11.05 -8.81
C PRO A 34 5.30 -10.04 -8.47
N VAL A 35 6.23 -9.74 -9.40
CA VAL A 35 7.27 -8.73 -9.19
C VAL A 35 6.65 -7.34 -9.23
N GLN A 36 5.73 -7.09 -10.16
CA GLN A 36 5.01 -5.81 -10.25
C GLN A 36 4.12 -5.56 -9.04
N VAL A 37 3.39 -6.57 -8.57
CA VAL A 37 2.61 -6.49 -7.32
C VAL A 37 3.51 -6.16 -6.13
N GLN A 38 4.68 -6.80 -6.04
CA GLN A 38 5.66 -6.50 -5.00
C GLN A 38 6.22 -5.08 -5.10
N GLN A 39 6.45 -4.56 -6.30
CA GLN A 39 6.89 -3.18 -6.51
C GLN A 39 5.85 -2.16 -6.03
N VAL A 40 4.57 -2.40 -6.31
CA VAL A 40 3.48 -1.54 -5.81
C VAL A 40 3.44 -1.58 -4.29
N ILE A 41 3.45 -2.76 -3.67
CA ILE A 41 3.46 -2.90 -2.20
C ILE A 41 4.67 -2.19 -1.58
N ALA A 42 5.86 -2.36 -2.16
CA ALA A 42 7.08 -1.71 -1.68
C ALA A 42 6.94 -0.18 -1.72
N ASN A 43 6.43 0.37 -2.82
CA ASN A 43 6.21 1.81 -2.94
C ASN A 43 5.17 2.33 -1.94
N LEU A 44 4.07 1.59 -1.71
CA LEU A 44 3.07 1.97 -0.71
C LEU A 44 3.64 1.94 0.70
N VAL A 45 4.44 0.93 1.05
CA VAL A 45 5.12 0.82 2.35
C VAL A 45 6.13 1.95 2.55
N LEU A 46 6.95 2.28 1.55
CA LEU A 46 7.88 3.41 1.62
C LEU A 46 7.14 4.73 1.82
N ASN A 47 6.04 4.95 1.09
CA ASN A 47 5.20 6.13 1.27
C ASN A 47 4.61 6.22 2.69
N ALA A 48 4.15 5.09 3.24
CA ALA A 48 3.66 5.01 4.61
C ALA A 48 4.76 5.30 5.64
N MET A 49 5.98 4.78 5.45
CA MET A 49 7.12 5.06 6.33
C MET A 49 7.48 6.54 6.36
N GLU A 50 7.57 7.16 5.19
CA GLU A 50 7.90 8.59 5.07
C GLU A 50 6.83 9.47 5.72
N ALA A 51 5.55 9.17 5.51
CA ALA A 51 4.44 9.90 6.13
C ALA A 51 4.41 9.72 7.65
N THR A 52 4.63 8.49 8.11
CA THR A 52 4.61 8.13 9.53
C THR A 52 5.79 8.71 10.30
N ALA A 53 6.95 8.91 9.65
CA ALA A 53 8.12 9.53 10.29
C ALA A 53 7.88 10.98 10.72
N LEU A 54 6.86 11.66 10.16
CA LEU A 54 6.52 13.06 10.45
C LEU A 54 5.69 13.25 11.73
N VAL A 55 5.19 12.17 12.34
CA VAL A 55 4.36 12.23 13.56
C VAL A 55 5.11 11.75 14.80
N ASP A 56 4.50 11.99 15.97
CA ASP A 56 4.98 11.50 17.26
C ASP A 56 5.17 9.98 17.26
N VAL A 57 6.24 9.51 17.90
CA VAL A 57 6.61 8.08 18.00
C VAL A 57 5.43 7.21 18.44
N ALA A 58 4.60 7.68 19.38
CA ALA A 58 3.43 6.95 19.87
C ALA A 58 2.36 6.65 18.81
N ARG A 59 2.40 7.32 17.65
CA ARG A 59 1.47 7.14 16.53
C ARG A 59 2.12 6.45 15.34
N ARG A 60 3.39 6.05 15.46
CA ARG A 60 4.15 5.49 14.34
C ARG A 60 3.79 4.04 14.07
N THR A 61 2.67 3.84 13.37
CA THR A 61 2.16 2.50 13.05
C THR A 61 1.95 2.34 11.56
N ILE A 62 2.29 1.16 11.03
CA ILE A 62 1.94 0.74 9.68
C ILE A 62 1.29 -0.64 9.74
N LEU A 63 0.17 -0.81 9.04
CA LEU A 63 -0.52 -2.07 8.89
C LEU A 63 -0.58 -2.45 7.41
N VAL A 64 -0.05 -3.62 7.07
CA VAL A 64 -0.14 -4.20 5.72
C VAL A 64 -1.11 -5.37 5.75
N GLU A 65 -2.13 -5.33 4.90
CA GLU A 65 -3.18 -6.34 4.84
C GLU A 65 -3.30 -6.95 3.45
N SER A 66 -3.68 -8.21 3.38
CA SER A 66 -4.15 -8.84 2.14
C SER A 66 -5.41 -9.63 2.41
N LEU A 67 -6.42 -9.45 1.57
CA LEU A 67 -7.69 -10.16 1.65
C LEU A 67 -8.22 -10.48 0.25
N GLN A 68 -9.16 -11.42 0.17
CA GLN A 68 -9.95 -11.64 -1.04
C GLN A 68 -11.30 -10.94 -0.90
N LEU A 69 -11.72 -10.24 -1.95
CA LEU A 69 -13.07 -9.71 -2.11
C LEU A 69 -13.58 -10.21 -3.46
N GLN A 70 -14.51 -11.18 -3.43
CA GLN A 70 -15.06 -11.80 -4.63
C GLN A 70 -13.96 -12.37 -5.54
N ASP A 71 -13.87 -11.87 -6.77
CA ASP A 71 -12.92 -12.25 -7.82
C ASP A 71 -11.63 -11.42 -7.80
N LYS A 72 -11.35 -10.72 -6.68
CA LYS A 72 -10.18 -9.85 -6.55
C LYS A 72 -9.40 -10.13 -5.27
N LEU A 73 -8.09 -10.01 -5.38
CA LEU A 73 -7.20 -9.85 -4.23
C LEU A 73 -7.01 -8.37 -3.97
N VAL A 74 -7.19 -7.97 -2.71
CA VAL A 74 -7.00 -6.60 -2.25
C VAL A 74 -5.83 -6.56 -1.29
N PHE A 75 -4.95 -5.60 -1.52
CA PHE A 75 -3.82 -5.27 -0.66
C PHE A 75 -4.03 -3.87 -0.09
N ARG A 76 -3.82 -3.71 1.21
CA ARG A 76 -3.99 -2.43 1.91
C ARG A 76 -2.74 -2.10 2.69
N VAL A 77 -2.33 -0.84 2.66
CA VAL A 77 -1.28 -0.28 3.51
C VAL A 77 -1.89 0.90 4.23
N SER A 78 -2.09 0.74 5.55
CA SER A 78 -2.60 1.78 6.43
C SER A 78 -1.45 2.36 7.25
N ASP A 79 -1.37 3.67 7.34
CA ASP A 79 -0.34 4.38 8.12
C ASP A 79 -0.97 5.25 9.21
N GLY A 80 -0.18 5.55 10.24
CA GLY A 80 -0.55 6.46 11.34
C GLY A 80 -0.07 7.90 11.14
N GLY A 81 0.29 8.27 9.91
CA GLY A 81 0.86 9.57 9.56
C GLY A 81 -0.15 10.73 9.61
N PRO A 82 0.18 11.88 8.99
CA PRO A 82 -0.69 13.07 8.99
C PRO A 82 -2.01 12.87 8.22
N GLY A 83 -2.10 11.82 7.39
CA GLY A 83 -3.25 11.54 6.53
C GLY A 83 -3.24 12.31 5.22
N LEU A 84 -4.34 12.20 4.48
CA LEU A 84 -4.52 12.84 3.18
C LEU A 84 -5.17 14.23 3.32
N PRO A 85 -4.74 15.23 2.53
CA PRO A 85 -5.49 16.47 2.39
C PRO A 85 -6.91 16.20 1.89
N ALA A 86 -7.87 17.02 2.35
CA ALA A 86 -9.26 16.87 1.93
C ALA A 86 -9.41 17.00 0.41
N GLY A 87 -10.01 16.00 -0.24
CA GLY A 87 -10.22 15.96 -1.68
C GLY A 87 -9.01 15.49 -2.50
N ALA A 88 -7.89 15.13 -1.87
CA ALA A 88 -6.68 14.70 -2.57
C ALA A 88 -6.65 13.21 -2.94
N GLN A 89 -7.70 12.43 -2.62
CA GLN A 89 -7.71 10.96 -2.78
C GLN A 89 -7.39 10.49 -4.20
N GLU A 90 -7.81 11.24 -5.22
CA GLU A 90 -7.50 10.95 -6.61
C GLU A 90 -6.20 11.61 -7.09
N GLN A 91 -5.94 12.83 -6.61
CA GLN A 91 -4.79 13.64 -7.02
C GLN A 91 -3.46 13.02 -6.58
N VAL A 92 -3.45 12.26 -5.48
CA VAL A 92 -2.22 11.61 -4.98
C VAL A 92 -1.56 10.65 -5.97
N PHE A 93 -2.29 10.23 -6.99
CA PHE A 93 -1.81 9.36 -8.06
C PHE A 93 -1.48 10.10 -9.36
N GLU A 94 -1.67 11.42 -9.41
CA GLU A 94 -1.25 12.23 -10.55
C GLU A 94 0.28 12.34 -10.59
N PRO A 95 0.89 12.32 -11.79
CA PRO A 95 2.33 12.52 -11.92
C PRO A 95 2.77 13.86 -11.31
N PHE A 96 3.89 13.84 -10.59
CA PHE A 96 4.49 15.01 -9.93
C PHE A 96 3.68 15.58 -8.76
N TRP A 97 2.56 14.95 -8.38
CA TRP A 97 1.86 15.31 -7.16
C TRP A 97 2.64 14.83 -5.94
N THR A 98 2.93 15.74 -5.02
CA THR A 98 3.71 15.44 -3.83
C THR A 98 3.43 16.48 -2.74
N THR A 99 3.30 16.02 -1.51
CA THR A 99 3.30 16.88 -0.32
C THR A 99 4.68 16.89 0.38
N LYS A 100 5.64 16.15 -0.17
CA LYS A 100 6.97 15.93 0.41
C LYS A 100 7.95 16.97 -0.12
N HIS A 101 8.81 17.48 0.77
CA HIS A 101 9.77 18.53 0.42
C HIS A 101 10.81 18.08 -0.62
N GLU A 102 11.20 16.80 -0.61
CA GLU A 102 12.23 16.23 -1.49
C GLU A 102 11.68 15.12 -2.43
N GLY A 103 10.36 14.88 -2.42
CA GLY A 103 9.76 13.81 -3.22
C GLY A 103 9.38 14.28 -4.63
N ILE A 104 9.84 13.60 -5.68
CA ILE A 104 9.52 13.94 -7.08
C ILE A 104 8.03 13.69 -7.43
N GLY A 105 7.30 12.92 -6.62
CA GLY A 105 5.85 12.68 -6.83
C GLY A 105 5.54 11.68 -7.95
N VAL A 106 6.41 10.70 -8.19
CA VAL A 106 6.27 9.75 -9.31
C VAL A 106 5.90 8.32 -8.84
N GLY A 107 6.17 7.97 -7.57
CA GLY A 107 5.98 6.60 -7.09
C GLY A 107 4.52 6.11 -7.16
N LEU A 108 3.57 6.95 -6.76
CA LEU A 108 2.14 6.60 -6.78
C LEU A 108 1.55 6.58 -8.20
N SER A 109 2.01 7.45 -9.10
CA SER A 109 1.58 7.39 -10.50
C SER A 109 2.08 6.13 -11.22
N ILE A 110 3.34 5.71 -10.97
CA ILE A 110 3.85 4.42 -11.44
C ILE A 110 3.04 3.27 -10.86
N SER A 111 2.70 3.33 -9.57
CA SER A 111 1.87 2.31 -8.92
C SER A 111 0.50 2.19 -9.59
N ARG A 112 -0.14 3.32 -9.93
CA ARG A 112 -1.40 3.32 -10.69
C ARG A 112 -1.22 2.66 -12.06
N SER A 113 -0.22 3.05 -12.84
CA SER A 113 0.03 2.45 -14.16
C SER A 113 0.28 0.94 -14.09
N ILE A 114 1.03 0.47 -13.09
CA ILE A 114 1.28 -0.97 -12.88
C ILE A 114 -0.02 -1.68 -12.53
N VAL A 115 -0.79 -1.16 -11.57
CA VAL A 115 -2.03 -1.80 -11.12
C VAL A 115 -3.05 -1.88 -12.26
N GLU A 116 -3.23 -0.79 -13.02
CA GLU A 116 -4.14 -0.74 -14.17
C GLU A 116 -3.70 -1.70 -15.28
N ALA A 117 -2.38 -1.80 -15.55
CA ALA A 117 -1.84 -2.75 -16.53
C ALA A 117 -2.09 -4.22 -16.15
N ASN A 118 -2.27 -4.52 -14.86
CA ASN A 118 -2.65 -5.84 -14.36
C ASN A 118 -4.18 -6.03 -14.23
N GLY A 119 -4.98 -5.15 -14.83
CA GLY A 119 -6.46 -5.22 -14.76
C GLY A 119 -7.01 -4.88 -13.37
N GLY A 120 -6.21 -4.20 -12.56
CA GLY A 120 -6.53 -3.84 -11.19
C GLY A 120 -7.10 -2.43 -11.04
N HIS A 121 -7.22 -2.00 -9.79
CA HIS A 121 -7.58 -0.65 -9.41
C HIS A 121 -6.83 -0.24 -8.15
N ILE A 122 -6.37 1.02 -8.07
CA ILE A 122 -5.69 1.58 -6.90
C ILE A 122 -6.46 2.80 -6.41
N TRP A 123 -6.56 2.95 -5.08
CA TRP A 123 -7.27 4.05 -4.46
C TRP A 123 -6.66 4.42 -3.11
N ALA A 124 -7.09 5.57 -2.59
CA ALA A 124 -6.64 6.09 -1.32
C ALA A 124 -7.83 6.58 -0.47
N GLU A 125 -7.78 6.33 0.82
CA GLU A 125 -8.82 6.71 1.79
C GLU A 125 -8.18 7.48 2.96
N ALA A 126 -8.87 8.51 3.43
CA ALA A 126 -8.51 9.17 4.69
C ALA A 126 -9.08 8.37 5.86
N GLN A 127 -8.32 8.22 6.94
CA GLN A 127 -8.82 7.58 8.15
C GLN A 127 -9.53 8.61 9.07
N PRO A 128 -10.67 8.25 9.71
CA PRO A 128 -11.45 9.18 10.53
C PRO A 128 -10.70 9.83 11.70
N SER A 129 -9.68 9.16 12.24
CA SER A 129 -8.86 9.70 13.32
C SER A 129 -7.61 10.39 12.77
N HIS A 130 -6.69 9.64 12.17
CA HIS A 130 -5.40 10.09 11.65
C HIS A 130 -4.89 9.07 10.64
N GLY A 131 -4.02 9.50 9.72
CA GLY A 131 -3.37 8.62 8.75
C GLY A 131 -4.16 8.41 7.46
N ALA A 132 -3.60 7.59 6.59
CA ALA A 132 -4.18 7.24 5.30
C ALA A 132 -4.25 5.72 5.12
N VAL A 133 -5.06 5.29 4.17
CA VAL A 133 -5.04 3.94 3.64
C VAL A 133 -4.79 4.06 2.15
N PHE A 134 -3.74 3.42 1.67
CA PHE A 134 -3.53 3.19 0.24
C PHE A 134 -3.82 1.72 -0.05
N ALA A 135 -4.67 1.46 -1.03
CA ALA A 135 -5.11 0.11 -1.34
C ALA A 135 -5.13 -0.11 -2.84
N PHE A 136 -4.90 -1.35 -3.25
CA PHE A 136 -5.10 -1.76 -4.63
C PHE A 136 -5.68 -3.16 -4.70
N SER A 137 -6.38 -3.42 -5.80
CA SER A 137 -6.92 -4.73 -6.14
C SER A 137 -6.33 -5.24 -7.43
N VAL A 138 -6.12 -6.54 -7.53
CA VAL A 138 -5.82 -7.25 -8.79
C VAL A 138 -6.78 -8.44 -8.94
N PRO A 139 -7.08 -8.90 -10.17
CA PRO A 139 -7.92 -10.07 -10.36
C PRO A 139 -7.33 -11.30 -9.65
N ALA A 140 -8.19 -12.08 -9.02
CA ALA A 140 -7.86 -13.35 -8.42
C ALA A 140 -8.07 -14.48 -9.43
N ALA A 141 -7.24 -15.51 -9.37
CA ALA A 141 -7.52 -16.76 -10.04
C ALA A 141 -8.84 -17.31 -9.48
N PRO A 142 -9.74 -17.84 -10.32
CA PRO A 142 -10.91 -18.54 -9.81
C PRO A 142 -10.44 -19.63 -8.84
N GLU A 143 -11.15 -19.80 -7.73
CA GLU A 143 -10.95 -20.97 -6.89
C GLU A 143 -11.10 -22.19 -7.79
N GLU A 144 -10.10 -23.07 -7.82
CA GLU A 144 -10.25 -24.38 -8.46
C GLU A 144 -11.30 -25.15 -7.67
N GLY A 145 -12.57 -24.94 -8.03
CA GLY A 145 -13.66 -25.79 -7.60
C GLY A 145 -13.48 -27.14 -8.26
N GLU A 146 -13.32 -28.16 -7.41
CA GLU A 146 -13.49 -29.58 -7.76
C GLU A 146 -14.64 -29.74 -8.76
N ALA A 147 -14.30 -30.27 -9.94
CA ALA A 147 -15.25 -30.66 -10.97
C ALA A 147 -16.19 -31.78 -10.49
#